data_AF-A0A929K964-F1
#
_entry.id   AF-A0A929K964-F1
#
_cell.length_a   1.000
_cell.length_b   1.000
_cell.length_c   1.000
_cell.angle_alpha   90.00
_cell.angle_beta   90.00
_cell.angle_gamma   90.00
#
_symmetry.space_group_name_H-M   'P 1'
#
loop_
_entity.id
_entity.type
_entity.pdbx_description
1 polymer ?
#
loop_
_entity_poly.entity_id
_entity_poly.type
_entity_poly.pdbx_seq_one_letter_code
_entity_poly.pdbx_strand_id
1 'polypeptide(L)'
;MESYRIALMCAEKDPVTCHRTILVCRHLRKNGIRIRHILEDGSIEENDDSIKRLMRILKIQETNLFKNTEEIIQSAYDIQGEKIAHTEDLDNEHGKR
;
A
#
# COMPACT_ATOMS: atom_id res chain seq x y z
N MET A 1 -22.27 -11.00 20.03
CA MET A 1 -21.58 -10.52 18.80
C MET A 1 -20.37 -11.39 18.60
N GLU A 2 -20.24 -11.99 17.42
CA GLU A 2 -19.03 -12.77 17.07
C GLU A 2 -17.93 -11.81 16.60
N SER A 3 -16.70 -12.11 16.98
CA SER A 3 -15.51 -11.34 16.59
C SER A 3 -14.57 -12.22 15.77
N TYR A 4 -14.16 -11.73 14.61
CA TYR A 4 -13.25 -12.46 13.70
C TYR A 4 -11.87 -11.81 13.67
N ARG A 5 -10.82 -12.64 13.67
CA ARG A 5 -9.46 -12.21 13.35
C ARG A 5 -9.21 -12.55 11.89
N ILE A 6 -9.19 -11.53 11.04
CA ILE A 6 -9.05 -11.69 9.59
C ILE A 6 -7.59 -11.44 9.21
N ALA A 7 -7.03 -12.34 8.41
CA ALA A 7 -5.75 -12.13 7.71
C ALA A 7 -6.01 -12.13 6.21
N LEU A 8 -5.46 -11.15 5.50
CA LEU A 8 -5.53 -11.05 4.05
C LEU A 8 -4.13 -11.31 3.48
N MET A 9 -3.97 -12.40 2.72
CA MET A 9 -2.67 -12.77 2.16
C MET A 9 -2.35 -11.99 0.88
N CYS A 10 -1.08 -11.66 0.68
CA CYS A 10 -0.51 -11.02 -0.52
C CYS A 10 0.70 -11.85 -1.01
N ALA A 11 1.09 -11.74 -2.28
CA ALA A 11 2.27 -12.42 -2.82
C ALA A 11 3.55 -11.58 -2.65
N GLU A 12 3.36 -10.28 -2.49
CA GLU A 12 4.39 -9.26 -2.39
C GLU A 12 4.95 -9.21 -0.97
N LYS A 13 6.28 -9.13 -0.87
CA LYS A 13 7.01 -9.11 0.41
C LYS A 13 6.89 -7.78 1.16
N ASP A 14 6.85 -6.67 0.42
CA ASP A 14 6.80 -5.33 0.98
C ASP A 14 5.36 -4.76 0.84
N PRO A 15 4.74 -4.30 1.95
CA PRO A 15 3.44 -3.66 1.89
C PRO A 15 3.34 -2.51 0.88
N VAL A 16 4.39 -1.73 0.65
CA VAL A 16 4.31 -0.58 -0.28
C VAL A 16 4.26 -0.99 -1.75
N THR A 17 4.63 -2.23 -2.06
CA THR A 17 4.53 -2.81 -3.41
C THR A 17 3.31 -3.73 -3.55
N CYS A 18 2.66 -4.12 -2.44
CA CYS A 18 1.49 -5.00 -2.47
C CYS A 18 0.24 -4.29 -3.00
N HIS A 19 -0.39 -4.85 -4.03
CA HIS A 19 -1.58 -4.26 -4.65
C HIS A 19 -2.73 -4.18 -3.63
N ARG A 20 -2.83 -5.18 -2.74
CA ARG A 20 -3.85 -5.19 -1.68
C ARG A 20 -3.65 -4.07 -0.68
N THR A 21 -2.41 -3.70 -0.36
CA THR A 21 -2.15 -2.54 0.52
C THR A 21 -2.59 -1.24 -0.16
N ILE A 22 -2.24 -1.08 -1.43
CA ILE A 22 -2.47 0.17 -2.17
C ILE A 22 -3.94 0.36 -2.54
N LEU A 23 -4.64 -0.71 -2.91
CA LEU A 23 -6.02 -0.65 -3.39
C LEU A 23 -7.04 -1.04 -2.31
N VAL A 24 -6.84 -2.17 -1.63
CA VAL A 24 -7.84 -2.72 -0.69
C VAL A 24 -7.71 -2.09 0.70
N CYS A 25 -6.52 -2.12 1.30
CA CYS A 25 -6.27 -1.57 2.63
C CYS A 25 -6.55 -0.07 2.69
N ARG A 26 -6.34 0.66 1.59
CA ARG A 26 -6.77 2.07 1.44
C ARG A 26 -8.23 2.27 1.83
N HIS A 27 -9.14 1.41 1.35
CA HIS A 27 -10.56 1.51 1.66
C HIS A 27 -10.89 1.00 3.06
N LEU A 28 -10.22 -0.06 3.53
CA LEU A 28 -10.40 -0.55 4.90
C LEU A 28 -10.00 0.49 5.95
N ARG A 29 -8.89 1.21 5.72
CA ARG A 29 -8.43 2.30 6.59
C ARG A 29 -9.46 3.43 6.70
N LYS A 30 -10.14 3.79 5.59
CA LYS A 30 -11.23 4.79 5.61
C LYS A 30 -12.39 4.39 6.51
N ASN A 31 -12.58 3.09 6.77
CA ASN A 31 -13.60 2.57 7.68
C ASN A 31 -13.10 2.45 9.14
N GLY A 32 -11.93 3.02 9.47
CA GLY A 32 -11.37 2.97 10.82
C GLY A 32 -10.81 1.60 11.22
N ILE A 33 -10.65 0.68 10.25
CA ILE A 33 -10.07 -0.65 10.51
C ILE A 33 -8.57 -0.47 10.73
N ARG A 34 -8.07 -0.97 11.88
CA ARG A 34 -6.64 -1.03 12.15
C ARG A 34 -6.00 -2.15 11.35
N ILE A 35 -4.98 -1.82 10.56
CA ILE A 35 -4.30 -2.74 9.64
C ILE A 35 -2.84 -2.85 10.08
N ARG A 36 -2.37 -4.11 10.17
CA ARG A 36 -0.99 -4.46 10.48
C ARG A 36 -0.48 -5.41 9.41
N HIS A 37 0.71 -5.13 8.92
CA HIS A 37 1.39 -5.94 7.91
C HIS A 37 2.38 -6.87 8.58
N ILE A 38 2.45 -8.11 8.10
CA ILE A 38 3.48 -9.07 8.50
C ILE A 38 4.56 -8.99 7.43
N LEU A 39 5.75 -8.53 7.80
CA LEU A 39 6.89 -8.40 6.87
C LEU A 39 7.58 -9.75 6.63
N GLU A 40 8.50 -9.79 5.67
CA GLU A 40 9.18 -11.03 5.27
C GLU A 40 9.99 -11.69 6.41
N ASP A 41 10.46 -10.91 7.36
CA ASP A 41 11.19 -11.37 8.55
C ASP A 41 10.24 -11.77 9.71
N GLY A 42 8.93 -11.71 9.49
CA GLY A 42 7.90 -11.99 10.48
C GLY A 42 7.60 -10.83 11.44
N SER A 43 8.29 -9.69 11.31
CA SER A 43 7.99 -8.49 12.09
C SER A 43 6.67 -7.85 11.66
N ILE A 44 6.12 -6.98 12.52
CA ILE A 44 4.85 -6.32 12.27
C ILE A 44 5.08 -4.83 12.01
N GLU A 45 4.54 -4.34 10.89
CA GLU A 45 4.52 -2.91 10.53
C GLU A 45 3.07 -2.38 10.60
N GLU A 46 2.84 -1.26 11.27
CA GLU A 46 1.54 -0.59 11.22
C GLU A 46 1.33 0.05 9.85
N ASN A 47 0.11 0.01 9.33
CA ASN A 47 -0.17 0.52 7.99
C ASN A 47 0.19 2.00 7.81
N ASP A 48 0.08 2.83 8.86
CA ASP A 48 0.48 4.24 8.79
C ASP A 48 1.99 4.40 8.59
N ASP A 49 2.82 3.49 9.11
CA ASP A 49 4.27 3.53 8.90
C ASP A 49 4.64 3.07 7.49
N SER A 50 3.94 2.08 6.94
CA SER A 50 4.04 1.72 5.52
C SER A 50 3.69 2.91 4.62
N ILE A 51 2.62 3.67 4.94
CA ILE A 51 2.23 4.87 4.19
C ILE A 51 3.30 5.96 4.27
N LYS A 52 3.86 6.24 5.46
CA LYS A 52 4.96 7.21 5.59
C LYS A 52 6.18 6.79 4.77
N ARG A 53 6.49 5.49 4.75
CA ARG A 53 7.59 4.93 3.94
C ARG A 53 7.30 5.09 2.45
N LEU A 54 6.06 4.83 2.02
CA LEU A 54 5.61 5.09 0.64
C LEU A 54 5.76 6.58 0.27
N MET A 55 5.32 7.51 1.13
CA MET A 55 5.45 8.94 0.88
C MET A 55 6.91 9.37 0.74
N ARG A 56 7.82 8.84 1.57
CA ARG A 56 9.27 9.06 1.44
C ARG A 56 9.82 8.54 0.11
N ILE A 57 9.41 7.33 -0.32
CA ILE A 57 9.82 6.74 -1.61
C ILE A 57 9.33 7.60 -2.78
N LEU A 58 8.09 8.09 -2.71
CA LEU A 58 7.50 8.95 -3.74
C LEU A 58 7.96 10.41 -3.66
N LYS A 59 8.78 10.77 -2.65
CA LYS A 59 9.25 12.13 -2.39
C LYS A 59 8.09 13.14 -2.21
N ILE A 60 6.99 12.69 -1.62
CA ILE A 60 5.83 13.52 -1.30
C ILE A 60 6.09 14.19 0.05
N GLN A 61 5.92 15.51 0.11
CA GLN A 61 6.05 16.24 1.38
C GLN A 61 4.86 15.92 2.31
N GLU A 62 5.15 15.66 3.59
CA GLU A 62 4.13 15.34 4.60
C GLU A 62 3.24 16.53 4.96
N THR A 63 3.68 17.75 4.65
CA THR A 63 2.94 18.98 4.89
C THR A 63 2.79 19.76 3.60
N ASN A 64 1.58 20.26 3.35
CA ASN A 64 1.29 21.14 2.24
C ASN A 64 0.32 22.22 2.74
N LEU A 65 0.55 23.47 2.36
CA LEU A 65 -0.29 24.60 2.73
C LEU A 65 -1.75 24.44 2.26
N PHE A 66 -1.97 23.67 1.20
CA PHE A 66 -3.25 23.52 0.51
C PHE A 66 -3.91 22.15 0.69
N LYS A 67 -3.24 21.18 1.31
CA LYS A 67 -3.77 19.83 1.47
C LYS A 67 -3.65 19.35 2.91
N ASN A 68 -4.69 18.71 3.40
CA ASN A 68 -4.62 18.00 4.68
C ASN A 68 -3.88 16.66 4.52
N THR A 69 -3.47 16.06 5.64
CA THR A 69 -2.71 14.81 5.66
C THR A 69 -3.41 13.68 4.90
N GLU A 70 -4.73 13.57 4.99
CA GLU A 70 -5.46 12.50 4.30
C GLU A 70 -5.43 12.67 2.78
N GLU A 71 -5.57 13.90 2.28
CA GLU A 71 -5.47 14.18 0.84
C GLU A 71 -4.08 13.86 0.28
N ILE A 72 -3.03 14.10 1.08
CA ILE A 72 -1.65 13.75 0.72
C ILE A 72 -1.49 12.23 0.65
N ILE A 73 -2.03 11.50 1.64
CA ILE A 73 -2.04 10.04 1.67
C ILE A 73 -2.80 9.47 0.46
N GLN A 74 -3.98 10.03 0.14
CA GLN A 74 -4.73 9.62 -1.05
C GLN A 74 -3.92 9.82 -2.33
N SER A 75 -3.21 10.95 -2.45
CA SER A 75 -2.34 11.22 -3.60
C SER A 75 -1.20 10.19 -3.69
N ALA A 76 -0.63 9.76 -2.56
CA ALA A 76 0.39 8.71 -2.52
C ALA A 76 -0.14 7.36 -3.01
N TYR A 77 -1.36 7.00 -2.59
CA TYR A 77 -2.03 5.79 -3.09
C TYR A 77 -2.30 5.84 -4.59
N ASP A 78 -2.76 6.98 -5.12
CA ASP A 78 -3.05 7.13 -6.55
C ASP A 78 -1.76 6.97 -7.38
N ILE A 79 -0.69 7.67 -7.01
CA ILE A 79 0.61 7.56 -7.70
C ILE A 79 1.16 6.14 -7.67
N GLN A 80 1.05 5.46 -6.52
CA GLN A 80 1.55 4.10 -6.39
C GLN A 80 0.67 3.09 -7.12
N GLY A 81 -0.65 3.27 -7.12
CA GLY A 81 -1.59 2.42 -7.85
C GLY A 81 -1.31 2.43 -9.35
N GLU A 82 -1.03 3.61 -9.92
CA GLU A 82 -0.61 3.72 -11.32
C GLU A 82 0.70 2.94 -11.57
N LYS A 83 1.74 3.15 -10.76
CA LYS A 83 3.03 2.45 -10.95
C LYS A 83 2.90 0.93 -10.96
N ILE A 84 2.04 0.43 -10.07
CA ILE A 84 1.77 -0.99 -9.90
C ILE A 84 0.99 -1.56 -11.09
N ALA A 85 0.03 -0.81 -11.63
CA ALA A 85 -0.76 -1.24 -12.79
C ALA A 85 0.10 -1.35 -14.06
N HIS A 86 1.09 -0.45 -14.24
CA HIS A 86 1.91 -0.38 -15.46
C HIS A 86 3.12 -1.34 -15.46
N THR A 87 3.34 -2.12 -14.41
CA THR A 87 4.48 -3.06 -14.33
C THR A 87 4.24 -4.42 -15.00
N GLU A 88 3.00 -4.82 -15.29
CA GLU A 88 2.70 -6.15 -15.87
C GLU A 88 2.94 -6.26 -17.39
N ASP A 89 3.14 -5.14 -18.10
CA ASP A 89 3.24 -5.14 -19.57
C ASP A 89 4.66 -5.37 -20.13
N LEU A 90 5.71 -5.35 -19.30
CA LEU A 90 7.10 -5.48 -19.77
C LEU A 90 7.72 -6.88 -19.58
N ASP A 91 7.02 -7.81 -18.93
CA ASP A 91 7.52 -9.16 -18.67
C ASP A 91 7.07 -10.22 -19.71
N ASN A 92 6.39 -9.81 -20.79
CA ASN A 92 5.83 -10.72 -21.79
C ASN A 92 6.63 -10.86 -23.11
N GLU A 93 7.96 -10.66 -23.09
CA GLU A 93 8.82 -10.88 -24.28
C GLU A 93 9.81 -12.06 -24.21
N HIS A 94 9.72 -12.99 -23.24
CA HIS A 94 10.60 -14.18 -23.24
C HIS A 94 9.87 -15.51 -23.04
N GLY A 95 8.88 -15.75 -23.91
CA GLY A 95 8.14 -17.02 -23.99
C GLY A 95 8.08 -17.65 -25.38
N LYS A 96 9.16 -17.58 -26.18
CA LYS A 96 9.35 -18.49 -27.33
C LYS A 96 10.38 -19.55 -26.98
N ARG A 97 9.90 -20.70 -26.50
CA ARG A 97 10.55 -22.00 -26.70
C ARG A 97 9.48 -23.01 -27.03
#